data_AF-A0A8T4V924-F1
#
_entry.id   AF-A0A8T4V924-F1
#
_cell.length_a   1.000
_cell.length_b   1.000
_cell.length_c   1.000
_cell.angle_alpha   90.00
_cell.angle_beta   90.00
_cell.angle_gamma   90.00
#
_symmetry.space_group_name_H-M   'P 1'
#
loop_
_entity.id
_entity.type
_entity.pdbx_description
1 polymer ?
#
loop_
_entity_poly.entity_id
_entity_poly.type
_entity_poly.pdbx_seq_one_letter_code
_entity_poly.pdbx_strand_id
1 'polypeptide(L)'
;MLYIHQLNHLTPKMADLESVYLVRELKQKTAYPLQENQLKELFLPFFISGEELVMIEESLNLIEPTIEQVKSLLQKQSSLYETINLQRAVQMLKSLPLHLQNNLTFLQEFQVWQNTAPNDVALLFNRVPQLRSMEEKMKANEEIKKVFGFLLRNPEFFFQYQDVVNEGQVSTINGLSEGLEKGFFFHVTLEEETKKLEYGIIKRRIPTEELSLVGEIEKNIRCIKEAIDTAYKANMGIINLAVVLYASVKWLSGK
;
A
#
# COMPACT_ATOMS: atom_id res chain seq x y z
N MET A 1 19.64 6.04 8.19
CA MET A 1 18.90 4.86 7.72
C MET A 1 18.12 5.32 6.51
N LEU A 2 18.50 4.89 5.30
CA LEU A 2 17.82 5.28 4.07
C LEU A 2 16.60 4.36 3.97
N TYR A 3 15.51 4.72 4.63
CA TYR A 3 14.29 3.94 4.54
C TYR A 3 13.91 3.81 3.06
N ILE A 4 13.47 2.64 2.64
CA ILE A 4 12.91 2.47 1.30
C ILE A 4 11.63 3.31 1.31
N HIS A 5 11.71 4.51 0.75
CA HIS A 5 10.61 5.48 0.74
C HIS A 5 9.66 5.28 -0.45
N GLN A 6 10.08 4.49 -1.44
CA GLN A 6 9.32 4.22 -2.65
C GLN A 6 9.49 2.78 -3.09
N LEU A 7 8.41 2.17 -3.59
CA LEU A 7 8.38 0.76 -4.01
C LEU A 7 9.44 0.43 -5.09
N ASN A 8 9.73 1.40 -5.97
CA ASN A 8 10.73 1.28 -7.04
C ASN A 8 12.19 1.39 -6.57
N HIS A 9 12.45 1.77 -5.32
CA HIS A 9 13.80 1.98 -4.80
C HIS A 9 14.41 0.73 -4.16
N LEU A 10 13.62 -0.34 -3.96
CA LEU A 10 14.17 -1.61 -3.52
C LEU A 10 15.02 -2.21 -4.64
N THR A 11 16.34 -2.18 -4.44
CA THR A 11 17.35 -2.79 -5.31
C THR A 11 18.28 -3.64 -4.46
N PRO A 12 19.06 -4.58 -5.04
CA PRO A 12 20.05 -5.34 -4.29
C PRO A 12 21.00 -4.45 -3.46
N LYS A 13 21.46 -3.33 -4.06
CA LYS A 13 22.34 -2.36 -3.40
C LYS A 13 21.68 -1.70 -2.18
N MET A 14 20.40 -1.33 -2.29
CA MET A 14 19.67 -0.72 -1.18
C MET A 14 19.40 -1.73 -0.06
N ALA A 15 18.98 -2.96 -0.41
CA ALA A 15 18.84 -4.03 0.57
C ALA A 15 20.16 -4.36 1.27
N ASP A 16 21.28 -4.29 0.55
CA ASP A 16 22.61 -4.47 1.13
C ASP A 16 22.97 -3.41 2.18
N LEU A 17 22.63 -2.14 1.92
CA LEU A 17 22.84 -1.03 2.84
C LEU A 17 21.95 -1.14 4.07
N GLU A 18 20.65 -1.37 3.88
CA GLU A 18 19.67 -1.43 4.97
C GLU A 18 19.83 -2.70 5.82
N SER A 19 20.27 -3.82 5.23
CA SER A 19 20.50 -5.06 5.97
C SER A 19 21.66 -5.00 6.97
N VAL A 20 22.63 -4.08 6.82
CA VAL A 20 23.83 -4.04 7.67
C VAL A 20 23.50 -3.89 9.15
N TYR A 21 22.56 -2.99 9.47
CA TYR A 21 22.14 -2.77 10.86
C TYR A 21 21.25 -3.92 11.36
N LEU A 22 20.36 -4.43 10.50
CA LEU A 22 19.45 -5.54 10.81
C LEU A 22 20.20 -6.84 11.13
N VAL A 23 21.30 -7.14 10.44
CA VAL A 23 22.11 -8.34 10.70
C VAL A 23 22.64 -8.38 12.14
N ARG A 24 23.02 -7.23 12.70
CA ARG A 24 23.50 -7.16 14.09
C ARG A 24 22.39 -7.47 15.08
N GLU A 25 21.20 -6.92 14.82
CA GLU A 25 20.02 -7.14 15.65
C GLU A 25 19.53 -8.60 15.57
N LEU A 26 19.47 -9.18 14.37
CA LEU A 26 19.13 -10.59 14.15
C LEU A 26 20.10 -11.52 14.89
N LYS A 27 21.40 -11.25 14.86
CA LYS A 27 22.41 -12.01 15.62
C LYS A 27 22.17 -11.99 17.12
N GLN A 28 21.66 -10.89 17.67
CA GLN A 28 21.43 -10.71 19.09
C GLN A 28 20.10 -11.32 19.54
N LYS A 29 19.06 -11.19 18.72
CA LYS A 29 17.69 -11.58 19.07
C LYS A 29 17.32 -12.99 18.64
N THR A 30 17.98 -13.54 17.63
CA THR A 30 17.59 -14.81 17.02
C THR A 30 18.68 -15.86 17.20
N ALA A 31 18.39 -16.88 18.01
CA ALA A 31 19.28 -18.02 18.17
C ALA A 31 19.24 -18.91 16.92
N TYR A 32 20.37 -19.54 16.60
CA TYR A 32 20.45 -20.57 15.55
C TYR A 32 20.57 -21.96 16.21
N PRO A 33 19.93 -23.01 15.68
CA PRO A 33 19.09 -23.05 14.48
C PRO A 33 17.78 -22.28 14.66
N LEU A 34 17.28 -21.71 13.55
CA LEU A 34 16.03 -20.96 13.53
C LEU A 34 14.85 -21.89 13.81
N GLN A 35 14.02 -21.53 14.78
CA GLN A 35 12.79 -22.24 15.09
C GLN A 35 11.59 -21.57 14.42
N GLU A 36 10.57 -22.35 14.07
CA GLU A 36 9.34 -21.84 13.46
C GLU A 36 8.69 -20.72 14.30
N ASN A 37 8.61 -20.90 15.63
CA ASN A 37 8.02 -19.91 16.53
C ASN A 37 8.79 -18.56 16.51
N GLN A 38 10.12 -18.61 16.39
CA GLN A 38 10.93 -17.39 16.30
C GLN A 38 10.70 -16.66 14.98
N LEU A 39 10.55 -17.39 13.87
CA LEU A 39 10.21 -16.78 12.58
C LEU A 39 8.77 -16.27 12.55
N LYS A 40 7.82 -16.96 13.20
CA LYS A 40 6.46 -16.46 13.38
C LYS A 40 6.46 -15.12 14.11
N GLU A 41 7.18 -15.01 15.22
CA GLU A 41 7.32 -13.75 15.95
C GLU A 41 7.98 -12.65 15.11
N LEU A 42 9.02 -12.99 14.34
CA LEU A 42 9.70 -12.06 13.45
C LEU A 42 8.79 -11.58 12.30
N PHE A 43 7.92 -12.45 11.78
CA PHE A 43 7.08 -12.14 10.62
C PHE A 43 5.75 -11.50 11.00
N LEU A 44 5.27 -11.72 12.23
CA LEU A 44 3.99 -11.24 12.73
C LEU A 44 3.71 -9.75 12.44
N PRO A 45 4.68 -8.81 12.56
CA PRO A 45 4.44 -7.40 12.25
C PRO A 45 4.12 -7.10 10.78
N PHE A 46 4.34 -8.06 9.88
CA PHE A 46 4.11 -7.92 8.44
C PHE A 46 2.91 -8.74 7.95
N PHE A 47 2.22 -9.45 8.84
CA PHE A 47 1.05 -10.25 8.49
C PHE A 47 -0.14 -9.37 8.19
N ILE A 48 -0.94 -9.82 7.22
CA ILE A 48 -2.15 -9.14 6.80
C ILE A 48 -3.35 -9.86 7.41
N SER A 49 -4.19 -9.11 8.11
CA SER A 49 -5.40 -9.60 8.74
C SER A 49 -6.53 -9.77 7.70
N GLY A 50 -7.49 -10.65 7.99
CA GLY A 50 -8.69 -10.78 7.16
C GLY A 50 -9.56 -9.52 7.14
N GLU A 51 -9.58 -8.77 8.24
CA GLU A 51 -10.32 -7.52 8.36
C GLU A 51 -9.80 -6.45 7.39
N GLU A 52 -8.47 -6.35 7.23
CA GLU A 52 -7.85 -5.45 6.25
C GLU A 52 -8.25 -5.80 4.81
N LEU A 53 -8.30 -7.09 4.47
CA LEU A 53 -8.72 -7.53 3.13
C LEU A 53 -10.18 -7.19 2.85
N VAL A 54 -11.06 -7.43 3.82
CA VAL A 54 -12.49 -7.11 3.70
C VAL A 54 -12.70 -5.61 3.53
N MET A 55 -12.00 -4.77 4.32
CA MET A 55 -12.06 -3.32 4.18
C MET A 55 -11.65 -2.84 2.78
N ILE A 56 -10.56 -3.40 2.23
CA ILE A 56 -10.08 -3.07 0.89
C ILE A 56 -11.11 -3.48 -0.17
N GLU A 57 -11.68 -4.68 -0.06
CA GLU A 57 -12.69 -5.19 -0.98
C GLU A 57 -13.99 -4.37 -0.95
N GLU A 58 -14.50 -4.06 0.24
CA GLU A 58 -15.70 -3.23 0.41
C GLU A 58 -15.48 -1.83 -0.16
N SER A 59 -14.31 -1.24 0.07
CA SER A 59 -13.99 0.10 -0.43
C SER A 59 -13.78 0.14 -1.94
N LEU A 60 -13.24 -0.93 -2.54
CA LEU A 60 -13.15 -1.08 -4.00
C LEU A 60 -14.54 -1.00 -4.64
N ASN A 61 -15.54 -1.63 -4.02
CA ASN A 61 -16.93 -1.60 -4.49
C ASN A 61 -17.61 -0.23 -4.38
N LEU A 62 -17.02 0.73 -3.64
CA LEU A 62 -17.53 2.09 -3.52
C LEU A 62 -17.03 3.02 -4.65
N ILE A 63 -15.96 2.68 -5.35
CA ILE A 63 -15.30 3.60 -6.29
C ILE A 63 -16.21 3.94 -7.47
N GLU A 64 -16.76 2.96 -8.17
CA GLU A 64 -17.61 3.21 -9.35
C GLU A 64 -18.93 3.93 -8.97
N PRO A 65 -19.66 3.54 -7.91
CA PRO A 65 -20.81 4.31 -7.43
C PRO A 65 -20.46 5.77 -7.12
N THR A 66 -19.30 6.02 -6.51
CA THR A 66 -18.85 7.38 -6.20
C THR A 66 -18.51 8.17 -7.46
N ILE A 67 -17.90 7.53 -8.47
CA ILE A 67 -17.66 8.15 -9.78
C ILE A 67 -18.99 8.56 -10.43
N GLU A 68 -20.00 7.69 -10.39
CA GLU A 68 -21.33 8.00 -10.94
C GLU A 68 -22.04 9.12 -10.18
N GLN A 69 -21.91 9.18 -8.85
CA GLN A 69 -22.41 10.30 -8.05
C GLN A 69 -21.75 11.63 -8.49
N VAL A 70 -20.42 11.67 -8.64
CA VAL A 70 -19.71 12.89 -9.11
C VAL A 70 -20.11 13.25 -10.56
N LYS A 71 -20.27 12.26 -11.44
CA LYS A 71 -20.77 12.49 -12.82
C LYS A 71 -22.19 13.05 -12.82
N SER A 72 -23.06 12.61 -11.91
CA SER A 72 -24.41 13.14 -11.80
C SER A 72 -24.41 14.64 -11.45
N LEU A 73 -23.48 15.09 -10.59
CA LEU A 73 -23.30 16.51 -10.28
C LEU A 73 -22.84 17.32 -11.50
N LEU A 74 -21.94 16.75 -12.32
CA LEU A 74 -21.51 17.36 -13.59
C LEU A 74 -22.67 17.52 -14.57
N GLN A 75 -23.57 16.53 -14.64
CA GLN A 75 -24.72 16.55 -15.56
C GLN A 75 -25.77 17.60 -15.19
N LYS A 76 -25.85 17.99 -13.91
CA LYS A 76 -26.77 19.06 -13.47
C LYS A 76 -26.44 20.43 -14.09
N GLN A 77 -25.21 20.66 -14.56
CA GLN A 77 -24.73 21.95 -15.10
C GLN A 77 -25.07 23.16 -14.20
N SER A 78 -25.08 22.93 -12.88
CA SER A 78 -25.41 23.97 -11.90
C SER A 78 -24.23 24.91 -11.70
N SER A 79 -24.50 26.21 -11.64
CA SER A 79 -23.50 27.25 -11.29
C SER A 79 -23.00 27.16 -9.85
N LEU A 80 -23.64 26.33 -9.02
CA LEU A 80 -23.19 26.01 -7.68
C LEU A 80 -21.85 25.26 -7.68
N TYR A 81 -21.57 24.49 -8.73
CA TYR A 81 -20.45 23.56 -8.80
C TYR A 81 -19.31 24.08 -9.67
N GLU A 82 -18.09 23.76 -9.26
CA GLU A 82 -16.89 24.01 -10.05
C GLU A 82 -16.64 22.83 -10.99
N THR A 83 -17.07 22.96 -12.25
CA THR A 83 -17.01 21.89 -13.28
C THR A 83 -15.63 21.26 -13.40
N ILE A 84 -14.56 22.08 -13.36
CA ILE A 84 -13.18 21.59 -13.49
C ILE A 84 -12.81 20.69 -12.30
N ASN A 85 -13.25 21.03 -11.09
CA ASN A 85 -12.93 20.26 -9.89
C ASN A 85 -13.68 18.92 -9.87
N LEU A 86 -14.95 18.91 -10.29
CA LEU A 86 -15.70 17.66 -10.47
C LEU A 86 -15.06 16.75 -11.53
N GLN A 87 -14.63 17.30 -12.69
CA GLN A 87 -13.91 16.54 -13.71
C GLN A 87 -12.59 15.95 -13.17
N ARG A 88 -11.83 16.74 -12.40
CA ARG A 88 -10.59 16.27 -11.76
C ARG A 88 -10.86 15.11 -10.81
N ALA A 89 -11.90 15.20 -9.96
CA ALA A 89 -12.26 14.12 -9.05
C ALA A 89 -12.62 12.83 -9.78
N VAL A 90 -13.37 12.91 -10.89
CA VAL A 90 -13.65 11.74 -11.73
C VAL A 90 -12.35 11.10 -12.25
N GLN A 91 -11.40 11.90 -12.75
CA GLN A 91 -10.13 11.37 -13.25
C GLN A 91 -9.27 10.75 -12.16
N MET A 92 -9.21 11.40 -10.99
CA MET A 92 -8.50 10.88 -9.81
C MET A 92 -9.06 9.51 -9.40
N LEU A 93 -10.39 9.40 -9.25
CA LEU A 93 -11.05 8.16 -8.84
C LEU A 93 -10.91 7.05 -9.90
N LYS A 94 -11.00 7.36 -11.19
CA LYS A 94 -10.86 6.37 -12.28
C LYS A 94 -9.51 5.67 -12.31
N SER A 95 -8.46 6.29 -11.78
CA SER A 95 -7.12 5.71 -11.77
C SER A 95 -6.93 4.61 -10.71
N LEU A 96 -7.81 4.52 -9.72
CA LEU A 96 -7.63 3.70 -8.52
C LEU A 96 -8.03 2.21 -8.65
N PRO A 97 -9.15 1.84 -9.32
CA PRO A 97 -9.69 0.48 -9.25
C PRO A 97 -8.71 -0.61 -9.66
N LEU A 98 -8.00 -0.44 -10.77
CA LEU A 98 -7.08 -1.45 -11.29
C LEU A 98 -5.95 -1.75 -10.29
N HIS A 99 -5.34 -0.71 -9.72
CA HIS A 99 -4.25 -0.87 -8.76
C HIS A 99 -4.72 -1.51 -7.46
N LEU A 100 -5.89 -1.09 -6.96
CA LEU A 100 -6.45 -1.63 -5.73
C LEU A 100 -6.90 -3.09 -5.91
N GLN A 101 -7.44 -3.44 -7.08
CA GLN A 101 -7.81 -4.81 -7.41
C GLN A 101 -6.58 -5.73 -7.51
N ASN A 102 -5.55 -5.32 -8.25
CA ASN A 102 -4.31 -6.11 -8.34
C ASN A 102 -3.67 -6.30 -6.97
N ASN A 103 -3.69 -5.24 -6.15
CA ASN A 103 -3.17 -5.27 -4.80
C ASN A 103 -3.95 -6.23 -3.91
N LEU A 104 -5.28 -6.18 -3.94
CA LEU A 104 -6.14 -7.07 -3.18
C LEU A 104 -5.86 -8.54 -3.52
N THR A 105 -5.77 -8.87 -4.82
CA THR A 105 -5.40 -10.22 -5.27
C THR A 105 -4.06 -10.65 -4.69
N PHE A 106 -3.05 -9.76 -4.72
CA PHE A 106 -1.75 -10.05 -4.13
C PHE A 106 -1.81 -10.25 -2.62
N LEU A 107 -2.53 -9.40 -1.88
CA LEU A 107 -2.63 -9.52 -0.43
C LEU A 107 -3.40 -10.78 -0.02
N GLN A 108 -4.38 -11.23 -0.81
CA GLN A 108 -5.05 -12.51 -0.62
C GLN A 108 -4.08 -13.70 -0.83
N GLU A 109 -3.27 -13.68 -1.90
CA GLU A 109 -2.22 -14.68 -2.12
C GLU A 109 -1.21 -14.69 -0.95
N PHE A 110 -0.80 -13.50 -0.49
CA PHE A 110 0.12 -13.34 0.63
C PHE A 110 -0.47 -13.87 1.94
N GLN A 111 -1.75 -13.62 2.22
CA GLN A 111 -2.43 -14.14 3.39
C GLN A 111 -2.45 -15.68 3.42
N VAL A 112 -2.60 -16.33 2.27
CA VAL A 112 -2.49 -17.79 2.20
C VAL A 112 -1.06 -18.23 2.48
N TRP A 113 -0.08 -17.58 1.85
CA TRP A 113 1.34 -17.87 2.01
C TRP A 113 1.83 -17.69 3.46
N GLN A 114 1.38 -16.66 4.18
CA GLN A 114 1.86 -16.34 5.53
C GLN A 114 1.58 -17.46 6.55
N ASN A 115 0.63 -18.36 6.25
CA ASN A 115 0.31 -19.51 7.11
C ASN A 115 1.38 -20.62 7.08
N THR A 116 2.06 -20.82 5.95
CA THR A 116 3.11 -21.85 5.80
C THR A 116 4.52 -21.25 5.79
N ALA A 117 4.63 -19.97 5.42
CA ALA A 117 5.89 -19.27 5.22
C ALA A 117 6.89 -19.39 6.39
N PRO A 118 6.52 -19.24 7.68
CA PRO A 118 7.50 -19.34 8.76
C PRO A 118 8.20 -20.69 8.82
N ASN A 119 7.47 -21.79 8.57
CA ASN A 119 8.06 -23.12 8.58
C ASN A 119 8.93 -23.34 7.33
N ASP A 120 8.41 -23.00 6.14
CA ASP A 120 9.13 -23.18 4.88
C ASP A 120 10.43 -22.38 4.84
N VAL A 121 10.39 -21.13 5.33
CA VAL A 121 11.56 -20.26 5.45
C VAL A 121 12.53 -20.78 6.52
N ALA A 122 12.05 -21.28 7.66
CA ALA A 122 12.94 -21.87 8.69
C ALA A 122 13.74 -23.05 8.13
N LEU A 123 13.07 -23.95 7.41
CA LEU A 123 13.69 -25.11 6.78
C LEU A 123 14.74 -24.68 5.73
N LEU A 124 14.39 -23.71 4.89
CA LEU A 124 15.29 -23.16 3.88
C LEU A 124 16.52 -22.50 4.53
N PHE A 125 16.32 -21.66 5.53
CA PHE A 125 17.37 -20.88 6.15
C PHE A 125 18.31 -21.74 7.01
N ASN A 126 17.82 -22.76 7.70
CA ASN A 126 18.66 -23.69 8.45
C ASN A 126 19.57 -24.55 7.54
N ARG A 127 19.24 -24.69 6.26
CA ARG A 127 20.10 -25.36 5.27
C ARG A 127 21.27 -24.47 4.82
N VAL A 128 21.11 -23.14 4.82
CA VAL A 128 22.08 -22.18 4.23
C VAL A 128 23.51 -22.37 4.77
N PRO A 129 23.76 -22.45 6.10
CA PRO A 129 25.13 -22.61 6.62
C PRO A 129 25.76 -23.98 6.31
N GLN A 130 24.95 -24.95 5.87
CA GLN A 130 25.39 -26.33 5.66
C GLN A 130 25.79 -26.60 4.19
N LEU A 131 25.56 -25.65 3.29
CA LEU A 131 25.80 -25.80 1.85
C LEU A 131 27.30 -25.78 1.54
N ARG A 132 27.83 -26.88 1.02
CA ARG A 132 29.27 -27.03 0.74
C ARG A 132 29.58 -26.95 -0.76
N SER A 133 28.73 -27.53 -1.60
CA SER A 133 28.97 -27.56 -3.05
C SER A 133 28.40 -26.36 -3.77
N MET A 134 28.94 -26.05 -4.96
CA MET A 134 28.39 -24.99 -5.81
C MET A 134 26.96 -25.32 -6.26
N GLU A 135 26.69 -26.59 -6.56
CA GLU A 135 25.36 -27.05 -6.99
C GLU A 135 24.31 -26.88 -5.89
N GLU A 136 24.64 -27.22 -4.64
CA GLU A 136 23.79 -26.99 -3.47
C GLU A 136 23.48 -25.51 -3.27
N LYS A 137 24.50 -24.66 -3.40
CA LYS A 137 24.35 -23.20 -3.30
C LYS A 137 23.46 -22.65 -4.40
N MET A 138 23.58 -23.15 -5.62
CA MET A 138 22.71 -22.74 -6.73
C MET A 138 21.25 -23.12 -6.48
N LYS A 139 20.98 -24.37 -6.07
CA LYS A 139 19.61 -24.84 -5.75
C LYS A 139 18.98 -24.03 -4.62
N ALA A 140 19.70 -23.81 -3.53
CA ALA A 140 19.21 -22.99 -2.42
C ALA A 140 18.95 -21.54 -2.85
N ASN A 141 19.81 -20.96 -3.70
CA ASN A 141 19.60 -19.62 -4.25
C ASN A 141 18.35 -19.54 -5.12
N GLU A 142 18.04 -20.57 -5.91
CA GLU A 142 16.78 -20.64 -6.69
C GLU A 142 15.55 -20.72 -5.78
N GLU A 143 15.59 -21.52 -4.71
CA GLU A 143 14.53 -21.58 -3.70
C GLU A 143 14.31 -20.22 -3.02
N ILE A 144 15.40 -19.56 -2.61
CA ILE A 144 15.36 -18.21 -2.01
C ILE A 144 14.83 -17.18 -3.01
N LYS A 145 15.27 -17.22 -4.27
CA LYS A 145 14.79 -16.32 -5.33
C LYS A 145 13.29 -16.47 -5.57
N LYS A 146 12.72 -17.67 -5.45
CA LYS A 146 11.26 -17.86 -5.54
C LYS A 146 10.51 -17.14 -4.43
N VAL A 147 11.04 -17.16 -3.20
CA VAL A 147 10.46 -16.42 -2.08
C VAL A 147 10.48 -14.92 -2.38
N PHE A 148 11.63 -14.37 -2.81
CA PHE A 148 11.72 -12.96 -3.20
C PHE A 148 10.84 -12.62 -4.40
N GLY A 149 10.76 -13.50 -5.40
CA GLY A 149 9.94 -13.30 -6.58
C GLY A 149 8.45 -13.23 -6.25
N PHE A 150 8.00 -14.03 -5.28
CA PHE A 150 6.66 -13.95 -4.74
C PHE A 150 6.42 -12.64 -3.98
N LEU A 151 7.29 -12.31 -3.01
CA LEU A 151 7.14 -11.14 -2.16
C LEU A 151 7.21 -9.82 -2.94
N LEU A 152 8.09 -9.74 -3.93
CA LEU A 152 8.32 -8.54 -4.72
C LEU A 152 7.52 -8.50 -6.02
N ARG A 153 6.76 -9.58 -6.30
CA ARG A 153 6.02 -9.79 -7.55
C ARG A 153 6.91 -9.65 -8.79
N ASN A 154 8.21 -9.92 -8.64
CA ASN A 154 9.17 -9.76 -9.72
C ASN A 154 10.37 -10.70 -9.60
N PRO A 155 10.78 -11.39 -10.68
CA PRO A 155 11.95 -12.26 -10.65
C PRO A 155 13.28 -11.50 -10.48
N GLU A 156 13.32 -10.24 -10.89
CA GLU A 156 14.43 -9.34 -10.69
C GLU A 156 14.15 -8.55 -9.40
N PHE A 157 15.14 -8.37 -8.52
CA PHE A 157 14.96 -7.88 -7.14
C PHE A 157 14.54 -6.40 -7.08
N PHE A 158 13.32 -6.12 -7.51
CA PHE A 158 12.61 -4.85 -7.49
C PHE A 158 11.11 -5.13 -7.39
N PHE A 159 10.35 -4.16 -6.91
CA PHE A 159 8.92 -4.36 -6.71
C PHE A 159 8.12 -4.05 -7.99
N GLN A 160 7.18 -4.91 -8.38
CA GLN A 160 6.33 -4.66 -9.54
C GLN A 160 5.25 -3.60 -9.22
N TYR A 161 5.51 -2.35 -9.61
CA TYR A 161 4.67 -1.19 -9.28
C TYR A 161 3.23 -1.25 -9.81
N GLN A 162 2.96 -2.05 -10.84
CA GLN A 162 1.62 -2.17 -11.45
C GLN A 162 0.66 -3.00 -10.59
N ASP A 163 1.20 -3.86 -9.74
CA ASP A 163 0.42 -4.81 -8.96
C ASP A 163 0.01 -4.25 -7.59
N VAL A 164 0.38 -3.00 -7.31
CA VAL A 164 0.40 -2.46 -5.95
C VAL A 164 -0.07 -1.01 -5.88
N VAL A 165 -0.44 -0.60 -4.68
CA VAL A 165 -0.75 0.79 -4.35
C VAL A 165 0.56 1.49 -4.00
N ASN A 166 0.86 2.59 -4.68
CA ASN A 166 2.05 3.39 -4.50
C ASN A 166 1.75 4.81 -4.01
N GLU A 167 2.81 5.58 -3.77
CA GLU A 167 2.74 6.93 -3.21
C GLU A 167 1.92 7.90 -4.08
N GLY A 168 1.88 7.66 -5.40
CA GLY A 168 1.08 8.44 -6.33
C GLY A 168 -0.42 8.28 -6.08
N GLN A 169 -0.92 7.05 -5.85
CA GLN A 169 -2.33 6.86 -5.50
C GLN A 169 -2.65 7.40 -4.11
N VAL A 170 -1.75 7.21 -3.14
CA VAL A 170 -1.88 7.78 -1.78
C VAL A 170 -1.97 9.31 -1.84
N SER A 171 -1.06 9.96 -2.56
CA SER A 171 -1.07 11.42 -2.72
C SER A 171 -2.32 11.91 -3.44
N THR A 172 -2.80 11.15 -4.44
CA THR A 172 -4.00 11.50 -5.21
C THR A 172 -5.24 11.49 -4.33
N ILE A 173 -5.46 10.42 -3.56
CA ILE A 173 -6.66 10.31 -2.71
C ILE A 173 -6.60 11.26 -1.51
N ASN A 174 -5.41 11.50 -0.94
CA ASN A 174 -5.22 12.49 0.12
C ASN A 174 -5.58 13.89 -0.36
N GLY A 175 -5.09 14.31 -1.54
CA GLY A 175 -5.42 15.60 -2.11
C GLY A 175 -6.92 15.77 -2.40
N LEU A 176 -7.59 14.71 -2.86
CA LEU A 176 -9.03 14.73 -3.07
C LEU A 176 -9.80 14.83 -1.74
N SER A 177 -9.45 14.02 -0.75
CA SER A 177 -10.09 14.03 0.58
C SER A 177 -9.94 15.39 1.27
N GLU A 178 -8.72 15.93 1.33
CA GLU A 178 -8.46 17.25 1.94
C GLU A 178 -9.14 18.39 1.18
N GLY A 179 -9.24 18.26 -0.16
CA GLY A 179 -9.98 19.21 -0.98
C GLY A 179 -11.45 19.23 -0.61
N LEU A 180 -12.08 18.06 -0.46
CA LEU A 180 -13.50 17.95 -0.15
C LEU A 180 -13.86 18.55 1.21
N GLU A 181 -13.03 18.36 2.23
CA GLU A 181 -13.20 19.00 3.54
C GLU A 181 -13.20 20.54 3.45
N LYS A 182 -12.57 21.09 2.40
CA LYS A 182 -12.50 22.52 2.10
C LYS A 182 -13.53 22.98 1.06
N GLY A 183 -14.48 22.12 0.68
CA GLY A 183 -15.54 22.48 -0.26
C GLY A 183 -15.13 22.47 -1.72
N PHE A 184 -14.13 21.67 -2.10
CA PHE A 184 -13.53 21.62 -3.45
C PHE A 184 -14.53 21.53 -4.62
N PHE A 185 -15.70 20.92 -4.43
CA PHE A 185 -16.71 20.80 -5.49
C PHE A 185 -17.52 22.07 -5.73
N PHE A 186 -17.56 22.99 -4.77
CA PHE A 186 -18.39 24.18 -4.83
C PHE A 186 -17.64 25.33 -5.48
N HIS A 187 -18.33 26.06 -6.34
CA HIS A 187 -17.81 27.28 -6.93
C HIS A 187 -17.66 28.36 -5.85
N VAL A 188 -16.47 28.97 -5.76
CA VAL A 188 -16.18 30.10 -4.87
C VAL A 188 -16.28 31.38 -5.68
N THR A 189 -17.11 32.31 -5.25
CA THR A 189 -17.28 33.59 -5.94
C THR A 189 -16.04 34.49 -5.75
N LEU A 190 -15.83 35.45 -6.67
CA LEU A 190 -14.73 36.41 -6.57
C LEU A 190 -14.74 37.19 -5.26
N GLU A 191 -15.93 37.54 -4.75
CA GLU A 191 -16.07 38.24 -3.49
C GLU A 191 -15.63 37.37 -2.29
N GLU A 192 -16.03 36.10 -2.27
CA GLU A 192 -15.64 35.14 -1.24
C GLU A 192 -14.13 34.89 -1.24
N GLU A 193 -13.53 34.74 -2.43
CA GLU A 193 -12.09 34.56 -2.60
C GLU A 193 -11.31 35.81 -2.17
N THR A 194 -11.77 37.00 -2.56
CA THR A 194 -11.15 38.29 -2.18
C THR A 194 -11.18 38.49 -0.67
N LYS A 195 -12.27 38.10 -0.02
CA LYS A 195 -12.43 38.18 1.44
C LYS A 195 -11.79 37.00 2.18
N LYS A 196 -11.25 36.01 1.47
CA LYS A 196 -10.68 34.76 2.01
C LYS A 196 -11.62 34.08 2.99
N LEU A 197 -12.91 33.99 2.63
CA LEU A 197 -13.90 33.38 3.50
C LEU A 197 -13.64 31.88 3.63
N GLU A 198 -13.69 31.37 4.86
CA GLU A 198 -13.57 29.93 5.11
C GLU A 198 -14.79 29.19 4.56
N TYR A 199 -14.58 27.93 4.15
CA TYR A 199 -15.66 27.08 3.63
C TYR A 199 -16.83 26.94 4.62
N GLY A 200 -16.57 26.97 5.93
CA GLY A 200 -17.61 26.98 6.96
C GLY A 200 -18.60 28.15 6.89
N ILE A 201 -18.22 29.26 6.27
CA ILE A 201 -19.08 30.41 5.97
C ILE A 201 -19.76 30.22 4.62
N ILE A 202 -18.99 29.85 3.60
CA ILE A 202 -19.49 29.61 2.22
C ILE A 202 -20.61 28.56 2.22
N LYS A 203 -20.50 27.49 3.02
CA LYS A 203 -21.52 26.43 3.08
C LYS A 203 -22.91 26.93 3.47
N ARG A 204 -23.04 28.10 4.12
CA ARG A 204 -24.34 28.65 4.55
C ARG A 204 -25.24 29.09 3.40
N ARG A 205 -24.69 29.37 2.21
CA ARG A 205 -25.48 29.70 1.01
C ARG A 205 -25.84 28.49 0.15
N ILE A 206 -25.31 27.31 0.48
CA ILE A 206 -25.47 26.10 -0.31
C ILE A 206 -26.75 25.39 0.16
N PRO A 207 -27.64 24.96 -0.75
CA PRO A 207 -28.82 24.18 -0.37
C PRO A 207 -28.44 22.91 0.39
N THR A 208 -29.22 22.58 1.43
CA THR A 208 -28.95 21.43 2.32
C THR A 208 -28.94 20.12 1.55
N GLU A 209 -29.78 19.99 0.53
CA GLU A 209 -29.87 18.80 -0.33
C GLU A 209 -28.55 18.56 -1.09
N GLU A 210 -27.96 19.63 -1.63
CA GLU A 210 -26.69 19.56 -2.36
C GLU A 210 -25.51 19.32 -1.40
N LEU A 211 -25.54 19.89 -0.19
CA LEU A 211 -24.58 19.57 0.87
C LEU A 211 -24.65 18.09 1.28
N SER A 212 -25.86 17.52 1.38
CA SER A 212 -26.05 16.11 1.72
C SER A 212 -25.46 15.19 0.65
N LEU A 213 -25.71 15.49 -0.64
CA LEU A 213 -25.16 14.73 -1.76
C LEU A 213 -23.63 14.74 -1.77
N VAL A 214 -23.01 15.92 -1.57
CA VAL A 214 -21.56 16.02 -1.51
C VAL A 214 -21.00 15.35 -0.24
N GLY A 215 -21.73 15.40 0.87
CA GLY A 215 -21.35 14.71 2.11
C GLY A 215 -21.32 13.19 1.98
N GLU A 216 -22.23 12.59 1.19
CA GLU A 216 -22.18 11.16 0.86
C GLU A 216 -20.94 10.80 0.03
N ILE A 217 -20.63 11.61 -0.98
CA ILE A 217 -19.42 11.43 -1.80
C ILE A 217 -18.16 11.54 -0.93
N GLU A 218 -18.11 12.53 -0.06
CA GLU A 218 -17.00 12.73 0.88
C GLU A 218 -16.83 11.53 1.81
N LYS A 219 -17.92 10.99 2.37
CA LYS A 219 -17.88 9.78 3.20
C LYS A 219 -17.31 8.59 2.43
N ASN A 220 -17.76 8.35 1.20
CA ASN A 220 -17.24 7.25 0.38
C ASN A 220 -15.75 7.43 0.07
N ILE A 221 -15.32 8.66 -0.24
CA ILE A 221 -13.91 8.98 -0.50
C ILE A 221 -13.03 8.76 0.73
N ARG A 222 -13.53 9.03 1.94
CA ARG A 222 -12.82 8.70 3.18
C ARG A 222 -12.62 7.19 3.33
N CYS A 223 -13.64 6.37 3.08
CA CYS A 223 -13.49 4.91 3.09
C CYS A 223 -12.47 4.43 2.05
N ILE A 224 -12.55 4.95 0.82
CA ILE A 224 -11.59 4.63 -0.26
C ILE A 224 -10.17 5.02 0.15
N LYS A 225 -9.98 6.17 0.79
CA LYS A 225 -8.70 6.63 1.32
C LYS A 225 -8.15 5.66 2.37
N GLU A 226 -8.97 5.24 3.33
CA GLU A 226 -8.57 4.29 4.36
C GLU A 226 -8.10 2.96 3.77
N ALA A 227 -8.79 2.44 2.75
CA ALA A 227 -8.38 1.25 2.03
C ALA A 227 -7.05 1.45 1.28
N ILE A 228 -6.85 2.59 0.60
CA ILE A 228 -5.59 2.92 -0.09
C ILE A 228 -4.42 3.00 0.90
N ASP A 229 -4.61 3.67 2.04
CA ASP A 229 -3.60 3.80 3.07
C ASP A 229 -3.24 2.43 3.69
N THR A 230 -4.25 1.57 3.88
CA THR A 230 -4.07 0.21 4.41
C THR A 230 -3.32 -0.67 3.42
N ALA A 231 -3.74 -0.68 2.14
CA ALA A 231 -3.05 -1.38 1.06
C ALA A 231 -1.59 -0.94 0.91
N TYR A 232 -1.33 0.38 0.95
CA TYR A 232 0.03 0.91 0.89
C TYR A 232 0.88 0.45 2.08
N LYS A 233 0.35 0.52 3.30
CA LYS A 233 1.06 0.03 4.50
C LYS A 233 1.37 -1.46 4.41
N ALA A 234 0.45 -2.26 3.91
CA ALA A 234 0.67 -3.69 3.67
C ALA A 234 1.82 -3.91 2.67
N ASN A 235 1.85 -3.17 1.56
CA ASN A 235 2.94 -3.25 0.58
C ASN A 235 4.30 -2.89 1.19
N MET A 236 4.35 -1.83 1.99
CA MET A 236 5.57 -1.45 2.69
C MET A 236 5.99 -2.49 3.75
N GLY A 237 5.03 -3.12 4.43
CA GLY A 237 5.28 -4.25 5.34
C GLY A 237 5.95 -5.43 4.62
N ILE A 238 5.44 -5.81 3.45
CA ILE A 238 5.99 -6.91 2.65
C ILE A 238 7.39 -6.58 2.12
N ILE A 239 7.66 -5.34 1.71
CA ILE A 239 9.01 -4.90 1.33
C ILE A 239 9.96 -5.01 2.52
N ASN A 240 9.53 -4.57 3.70
CA ASN A 240 10.35 -4.68 4.91
C ASN A 240 10.62 -6.15 5.27
N LEU A 241 9.63 -7.03 5.11
CA LEU A 241 9.82 -8.47 5.27
C LEU A 241 10.88 -9.00 4.29
N ALA A 242 10.85 -8.60 3.02
CA ALA A 242 11.89 -8.97 2.07
C ALA A 242 13.30 -8.51 2.52
N VAL A 243 13.45 -7.29 3.03
CA VAL A 243 14.73 -6.81 3.56
C VAL A 243 15.19 -7.63 4.78
N VAL A 244 14.26 -7.98 5.69
CA VAL A 244 14.56 -8.83 6.86
C VAL A 244 14.99 -10.23 6.43
N LEU A 245 14.33 -10.82 5.43
CA LEU A 245 14.73 -12.10 4.85
C LEU A 245 16.11 -12.02 4.20
N TYR A 246 16.39 -10.94 3.48
CA TYR A 246 17.70 -10.70 2.87
C TYR A 246 18.80 -10.61 3.93
N ALA A 247 18.56 -9.85 5.00
CA ALA A 247 19.47 -9.74 6.14
C ALA A 247 19.71 -11.11 6.81
N SER A 248 18.67 -11.93 6.92
CA SER A 248 18.76 -13.28 7.48
C SER A 248 19.64 -14.20 6.61
N VAL A 249 19.45 -14.20 5.29
CA VAL A 249 20.30 -14.97 4.35
C VAL A 249 21.76 -14.54 4.43
N LYS A 250 22.01 -13.22 4.47
CA LYS A 250 23.36 -12.64 4.58
C LYS A 250 24.05 -13.01 5.89
N TRP A 251 23.31 -12.96 7.00
CA TRP A 251 23.81 -13.41 8.29
C TRP A 251 24.20 -14.90 8.26
N LEU A 252 23.31 -15.76 7.78
CA LEU A 252 23.49 -17.22 7.78
C LEU A 252 24.60 -17.66 6.82
N SER A 253 24.79 -16.95 5.71
CA SER A 253 25.87 -17.23 4.74
C SER A 253 27.26 -16.88 5.29
N GLY A 254 27.34 -16.00 6.30
CA GLY A 254 28.58 -15.65 6.98
C GLY A 254 28.87 -16.48 8.24
N LYS A 255 28.09 -17.54 8.49
CA LYS A 255 28.20 -18.42 9.64
C LYS A 255 28.86 -19.74 9.25
#